data_AF-A0A948YT19-F1
#
_entry.id   AF-A0A948YT19-F1
#
_cell.length_a   1.000
_cell.length_b   1.000
_cell.length_c   1.000
_cell.angle_alpha   90.00
_cell.angle_beta   90.00
_cell.angle_gamma   90.00
#
_symmetry.space_group_name_H-M   'P 1'
#
loop_
_entity.id
_entity.type
_entity.pdbx_description
1 polymer ?
#
loop_
_entity_poly.entity_id
_entity_poly.type
_entity_poly.pdbx_seq_one_letter_code
_entity_poly.pdbx_strand_id
1 'polypeptide(L)'
;MSCRTIFNPYSIDDYFIELRKKMCGEIDKVSSEDIMRADVDHLASEVAQKFQVMCPMLGSDIDYDPPPFSSGNDSVMVTLYVPFTGEKEMFQCHGRSHPVMTQNFQIQDNQLVIQLRVEKRNISELANHVQAILKRVQEGLQSIQDSLKFLNPDLKDRAAARIRERQNDIDSHKRMLGDLEKSGFTLRRRQDGTNRLIVPVKPKVINIQPKPVLGKPVQEPELALSDYDEILNVIQSMAKVYERSPS
;
A
#
# COMPACT_ATOMS: atom_id res chain seq x y z
N MET A 1 -14.94 8.97 -18.30
CA MET A 1 -14.62 9.18 -16.87
C MET A 1 -15.93 9.13 -16.11
N SER A 2 -16.07 8.25 -15.11
CA SER A 2 -17.35 8.03 -14.41
C SER A 2 -17.39 8.91 -13.16
N CYS A 3 -18.32 9.86 -13.11
CA CYS A 3 -18.70 10.51 -11.85
C CYS A 3 -19.19 9.43 -10.88
N ARG A 4 -18.76 9.48 -9.62
CA ARG A 4 -19.15 8.54 -8.59
C ARG A 4 -19.55 9.28 -7.32
N THR A 5 -20.51 8.70 -6.60
CA THR A 5 -20.79 9.07 -5.21
C THR A 5 -19.69 8.46 -4.33
N ILE A 6 -19.13 9.24 -3.41
CA ILE A 6 -18.18 8.76 -2.41
C ILE A 6 -18.93 8.13 -1.22
N PHE A 7 -18.23 7.30 -0.45
CA PHE A 7 -18.75 6.54 0.70
C PHE A 7 -19.87 5.54 0.35
N ASN A 8 -19.88 5.05 -0.89
CA ASN A 8 -20.83 4.07 -1.41
C ASN A 8 -20.12 3.35 -2.59
N PRO A 9 -20.18 2.01 -2.76
CA PRO A 9 -21.07 1.04 -2.10
C PRO A 9 -20.44 0.10 -1.07
N TYR A 10 -19.14 0.21 -0.78
CA TYR A 10 -18.47 -0.82 0.01
C TYR A 10 -18.42 -0.45 1.48
N SER A 11 -18.64 -1.42 2.37
CA SER A 11 -18.28 -1.27 3.78
C SER A 11 -16.76 -1.36 3.93
N ILE A 12 -16.20 -0.60 4.86
CA ILE A 12 -14.79 -0.76 5.25
C ILE A 12 -14.49 -2.19 5.72
N ASP A 13 -15.46 -2.87 6.34
CA ASP A 13 -15.30 -4.25 6.78
C ASP A 13 -15.11 -5.21 5.59
N ASP A 14 -15.87 -5.03 4.50
CA ASP A 14 -15.74 -5.84 3.29
C ASP A 14 -14.39 -5.62 2.62
N TYR A 15 -13.92 -4.37 2.59
CA TYR A 15 -12.57 -4.04 2.12
C TYR A 15 -11.51 -4.80 2.93
N PHE A 16 -11.63 -4.81 4.27
CA PHE A 16 -10.70 -5.54 5.13
C PHE A 16 -10.81 -7.05 4.99
N ILE A 17 -11.97 -7.62 4.66
CA ILE A 17 -12.10 -9.05 4.35
C ILE A 17 -11.24 -9.41 3.12
N GLU A 18 -11.34 -8.63 2.04
CA GLU A 18 -10.54 -8.86 0.83
C GLU A 18 -9.05 -8.57 1.06
N LEU A 19 -8.73 -7.54 1.85
CA LEU A 19 -7.35 -7.23 2.25
C LEU A 19 -6.73 -8.38 3.06
N ARG A 20 -7.46 -8.94 4.02
CA ARG A 20 -7.04 -10.10 4.82
C ARG A 20 -6.82 -11.33 3.94
N LYS A 21 -7.68 -11.60 2.96
CA LYS A 21 -7.47 -12.70 2.00
C LYS A 21 -6.17 -12.54 1.24
N LYS A 22 -5.87 -11.32 0.75
CA LYS A 22 -4.60 -11.02 0.07
C LYS A 22 -3.42 -11.20 1.00
N MET A 23 -3.52 -10.72 2.24
CA MET A 23 -2.49 -10.86 3.27
C MET A 23 -2.19 -12.34 3.58
N CYS A 24 -3.21 -13.15 3.85
CA CYS A 24 -3.04 -14.58 4.06
C CYS A 24 -2.43 -15.27 2.83
N GLY A 25 -2.86 -14.89 1.63
CA GLY A 25 -2.30 -15.40 0.38
C GLY A 25 -0.82 -15.03 0.16
N GLU A 26 -0.34 -13.93 0.74
CA GLU A 26 1.10 -13.61 0.76
C GLU A 26 1.85 -14.43 1.81
N ILE A 27 1.28 -14.58 3.01
CA ILE A 27 1.85 -15.44 4.05
C ILE A 27 2.01 -16.86 3.50
N ASP A 28 1.03 -17.37 2.73
CA ASP A 28 1.02 -18.69 2.11
C ASP A 28 2.07 -18.89 0.99
N LYS A 29 2.64 -17.80 0.46
CA LYS A 29 3.72 -17.86 -0.53
C LYS A 29 5.11 -17.93 0.09
N VAL A 30 5.25 -17.59 1.38
CA VAL A 30 6.54 -17.72 2.09
C VAL A 30 6.96 -19.20 2.11
N SER A 31 8.25 -19.49 2.05
CA SER A 31 8.73 -20.87 2.05
C SER A 31 8.49 -21.55 3.39
N SER A 32 8.33 -22.88 3.38
CA SER A 32 8.14 -23.65 4.61
C SER A 32 9.36 -23.59 5.54
N GLU A 33 10.57 -23.43 4.99
CA GLU A 33 11.79 -23.30 5.80
C GLU A 33 11.86 -21.95 6.50
N ASP A 34 11.52 -20.88 5.78
CA ASP A 34 11.55 -19.51 6.31
C ASP A 34 10.48 -19.32 7.38
N ILE A 35 9.25 -19.83 7.17
CA ILE A 35 8.17 -19.75 8.17
C ILE A 35 8.51 -20.48 9.46
N MET A 36 9.16 -21.64 9.37
CA MET A 36 9.53 -22.42 10.55
C MET A 36 10.66 -21.77 11.35
N ARG A 37 11.53 -20.97 10.71
CA ARG A 37 12.63 -20.25 11.35
C ARG A 37 12.22 -18.86 11.82
N ALA A 38 11.15 -18.29 11.26
CA ALA A 38 10.72 -16.93 11.55
C ALA A 38 10.18 -16.80 12.99
N ASP A 39 10.51 -15.67 13.62
CA ASP A 39 9.79 -15.18 14.78
C ASP A 39 8.40 -14.70 14.33
N VAL A 40 7.36 -15.31 14.90
CA VAL A 40 5.95 -15.04 14.56
C VAL A 40 5.61 -13.57 14.77
N ASP A 41 6.08 -12.97 15.87
CA ASP A 41 5.70 -11.59 16.20
C ASP A 41 6.38 -10.57 15.28
N HIS A 42 7.63 -10.84 14.90
CA HIS A 42 8.36 -10.02 13.94
C HIS A 42 7.72 -10.08 12.55
N LEU A 43 7.55 -11.30 12.02
CA LEU A 43 6.99 -11.51 10.68
C LEU A 43 5.55 -10.99 10.59
N ALA A 44 4.73 -11.20 11.62
CA ALA A 44 3.38 -10.66 11.68
C ALA A 44 3.38 -9.12 11.66
N SER A 45 4.34 -8.48 12.34
CA SER A 45 4.46 -7.01 12.35
C SER A 45 4.87 -6.47 10.99
N GLU A 46 5.82 -7.10 10.30
CA GLU A 46 6.24 -6.70 8.95
C GLU A 46 5.10 -6.85 7.93
N VAL A 47 4.39 -7.98 7.97
CA VAL A 47 3.23 -8.20 7.10
C VAL A 47 2.13 -7.19 7.43
N ALA A 48 1.79 -6.98 8.70
CA ALA A 48 0.77 -6.01 9.08
C ALA A 48 1.12 -4.58 8.65
N GLN A 49 2.39 -4.17 8.78
CA GLN A 49 2.85 -2.86 8.33
C GLN A 49 2.69 -2.70 6.81
N LYS A 50 2.98 -3.74 6.03
CA LYS A 50 2.81 -3.72 4.58
C LYS A 50 1.35 -3.55 4.15
N PHE A 51 0.42 -4.15 4.88
CA PHE A 51 -1.01 -4.08 4.60
C PHE A 51 -1.74 -2.97 5.37
N GLN A 52 -1.01 -2.11 6.07
CA GLN A 52 -1.60 -1.03 6.83
C GLN A 52 -2.33 -0.05 5.91
N VAL A 53 -3.58 0.27 6.26
CA VAL A 53 -4.41 1.18 5.47
C VAL A 53 -4.37 2.57 6.09
N MET A 54 -4.08 3.59 5.27
CA MET A 54 -4.08 4.99 5.67
C MET A 54 -5.36 5.70 5.21
N CYS A 55 -6.05 6.37 6.14
CA CYS A 55 -7.22 7.17 5.81
C CYS A 55 -6.79 8.43 5.03
N PRO A 56 -7.52 8.81 3.97
CA PRO A 56 -7.29 10.06 3.27
C PRO A 56 -7.33 11.29 4.17
N MET A 57 -6.35 12.18 4.00
CA MET A 57 -6.33 13.49 4.63
C MET A 57 -6.37 14.57 3.55
N LEU A 58 -7.42 15.39 3.56
CA LEU A 58 -7.59 16.48 2.59
C LEU A 58 -6.61 17.62 2.89
N GLY A 59 -6.00 18.17 1.85
CA GLY A 59 -5.15 19.36 1.91
C GLY A 59 -5.95 20.66 1.79
N SER A 60 -5.31 21.76 2.17
CA SER A 60 -5.87 23.12 2.11
C SER A 60 -5.79 23.77 0.73
N ASP A 61 -4.87 23.31 -0.11
CA ASP A 61 -4.47 23.99 -1.33
C ASP A 61 -5.38 23.55 -2.50
N ILE A 62 -6.55 24.19 -2.60
CA ILE A 62 -7.58 23.83 -3.57
C ILE A 62 -7.38 24.62 -4.86
N ASP A 63 -7.11 23.91 -5.96
CA ASP A 63 -7.01 24.49 -7.29
C ASP A 63 -8.37 24.46 -8.01
N TYR A 64 -8.52 25.29 -9.04
CA TYR A 64 -9.71 25.29 -9.90
C TYR A 64 -9.36 25.55 -11.36
N ASP A 65 -10.13 24.96 -12.27
CA ASP A 65 -10.04 25.29 -13.69
C ASP A 65 -10.80 26.58 -14.00
N PRO A 66 -10.26 27.46 -14.85
CA PRO A 66 -11.01 28.61 -15.33
C PRO A 66 -12.28 28.09 -16.04
N PRO A 67 -13.47 28.51 -15.60
CA PRO A 67 -14.69 27.98 -16.16
C PRO A 67 -14.84 28.38 -17.64
N PRO A 68 -15.41 27.51 -18.49
CA PRO A 68 -15.66 27.86 -19.89
C PRO A 68 -16.63 29.03 -19.97
N PHE A 69 -16.39 29.92 -20.93
CA PHE A 69 -17.30 31.04 -21.20
C PHE A 69 -18.68 30.52 -21.61
N SER A 70 -19.73 30.96 -20.91
CA SER A 70 -21.11 30.64 -21.24
C SER A 70 -21.90 31.94 -21.52
N SER A 71 -22.18 32.19 -22.81
CA SER A 71 -23.10 33.26 -23.23
C SER A 71 -24.54 32.84 -23.00
N GLY A 72 -25.34 33.69 -22.32
CA GLY A 72 -26.77 33.46 -22.12
C GLY A 72 -27.15 32.50 -20.99
N ASN A 73 -26.19 31.83 -20.35
CA ASN A 73 -26.45 31.02 -19.16
C ASN A 73 -26.10 31.80 -17.89
N ASP A 74 -27.04 31.82 -16.93
CA ASP A 74 -26.84 32.39 -15.60
C ASP A 74 -26.05 31.48 -14.66
N SER A 75 -25.65 30.29 -15.14
CA SER A 75 -24.87 29.31 -14.38
C SER A 75 -23.63 28.86 -15.14
N VAL A 76 -22.62 28.49 -14.36
CA VAL A 76 -21.28 28.11 -14.80
C VAL A 76 -20.88 26.82 -14.06
N MET A 77 -20.20 25.91 -14.76
CA MET A 77 -19.61 24.73 -14.13
C MET A 77 -18.20 25.06 -13.64
N VAL A 78 -17.95 24.84 -12.35
CA VAL A 78 -16.65 25.02 -11.71
C VAL A 78 -16.12 23.65 -11.31
N THR A 79 -14.89 23.36 -11.74
CA THR A 79 -14.17 22.14 -11.35
C THR A 79 -13.11 22.52 -10.32
N LEU A 80 -13.17 21.88 -9.15
CA LEU A 80 -12.25 22.08 -8.04
C LEU A 80 -11.39 20.84 -7.84
N TYR A 81 -10.11 21.02 -7.54
CA TYR A 81 -9.15 19.95 -7.27
C TYR A 81 -8.66 20.08 -5.84
N VAL A 82 -9.01 19.08 -5.03
CA VAL A 82 -8.67 19.06 -3.60
C VAL A 82 -7.58 18.01 -3.40
N PRO A 83 -6.32 18.38 -3.09
CA PRO A 83 -5.27 17.41 -2.85
C PRO A 83 -5.59 16.56 -1.62
N PHE A 84 -5.15 15.32 -1.61
CA PHE A 84 -5.18 14.48 -0.43
C PHE A 84 -3.96 13.58 -0.34
N THR A 85 -3.67 13.09 0.86
CA THR A 85 -2.68 12.04 1.11
C THR A 85 -3.38 10.80 1.67
N GLY A 86 -2.82 9.60 1.48
CA GLY A 86 -3.41 8.34 1.95
C GLY A 86 -4.06 7.51 0.83
N GLU A 87 -4.88 6.53 1.19
CA GLU A 87 -5.42 5.54 0.24
C GLU A 87 -6.74 5.99 -0.38
N LYS A 88 -6.73 6.20 -1.70
CA LYS A 88 -7.90 6.72 -2.45
C LYS A 88 -9.12 5.80 -2.40
N GLU A 89 -8.91 4.51 -2.21
CA GLU A 89 -9.94 3.47 -2.10
C GLU A 89 -10.88 3.74 -0.92
N MET A 90 -10.41 4.44 0.12
CA MET A 90 -11.22 4.78 1.27
C MET A 90 -12.35 5.75 0.94
N PHE A 91 -12.24 6.57 -0.12
CA PHE A 91 -13.37 7.39 -0.59
C PHE A 91 -14.52 6.55 -1.17
N GLN A 92 -14.31 5.27 -1.47
CA GLN A 92 -15.35 4.36 -1.94
C GLN A 92 -15.93 3.48 -0.80
N CYS A 93 -15.30 3.53 0.37
CA CYS A 93 -15.70 2.78 1.55
C CYS A 93 -16.56 3.66 2.46
N HIS A 94 -17.42 3.05 3.27
CA HIS A 94 -18.05 3.75 4.39
C HIS A 94 -17.77 3.05 5.73
N GLY A 95 -17.75 3.85 6.79
CA GLY A 95 -17.76 3.34 8.16
C GLY A 95 -19.19 2.97 8.60
N ARG A 96 -19.39 2.95 9.93
CA ARG A 96 -20.71 2.71 10.55
C ARG A 96 -21.71 3.82 10.23
N SER A 97 -21.23 5.05 10.10
CA SER A 97 -22.03 6.21 9.72
C SER A 97 -21.30 6.92 8.59
N HIS A 98 -22.04 7.42 7.61
CA HIS A 98 -21.49 8.26 6.56
C HIS A 98 -22.53 9.29 6.12
N PRO A 99 -22.08 10.51 5.77
CA PRO A 99 -22.98 11.50 5.21
C PRO A 99 -23.41 11.08 3.81
N VAL A 100 -24.69 11.30 3.51
CA VAL A 100 -25.19 11.18 2.13
C VAL A 100 -24.62 12.35 1.33
N MET A 101 -23.94 12.02 0.25
CA MET A 101 -23.33 12.97 -0.67
C MET A 101 -24.16 13.08 -1.95
N THR A 102 -24.51 14.31 -2.34
CA THR A 102 -25.33 14.58 -3.53
C THR A 102 -24.50 15.11 -4.70
N GLN A 103 -23.27 15.54 -4.43
CA GLN A 103 -22.33 16.08 -5.41
C GLN A 103 -21.66 14.95 -6.19
N ASN A 104 -21.26 15.29 -7.41
CA ASN A 104 -20.44 14.40 -8.24
C ASN A 104 -18.97 14.57 -7.86
N PHE A 105 -18.35 13.45 -7.48
CA PHE A 105 -16.94 13.39 -7.20
C PHE A 105 -16.23 12.52 -8.24
N GLN A 106 -14.98 12.87 -8.49
CA GLN A 106 -14.05 12.03 -9.21
C GLN A 106 -12.77 11.89 -8.38
N ILE A 107 -12.43 10.65 -8.07
CA ILE A 107 -11.25 10.30 -7.28
C ILE A 107 -10.10 10.06 -8.26
N GLN A 108 -9.08 10.91 -8.20
CA GLN A 108 -7.80 10.69 -8.89
C GLN A 108 -6.77 10.14 -7.91
N ASP A 109 -5.52 9.92 -8.34
CA ASP A 109 -4.50 9.29 -7.50
C ASP A 109 -4.12 10.11 -6.26
N ASN A 110 -4.08 11.44 -6.37
CA ASN A 110 -3.64 12.32 -5.29
C ASN A 110 -4.56 13.54 -5.09
N GLN A 111 -5.72 13.56 -5.76
CA GLN A 111 -6.66 14.68 -5.75
C GLN A 111 -8.11 14.19 -5.86
N LEU A 112 -8.99 14.82 -5.09
CA LEU A 112 -10.44 14.67 -5.16
C LEU A 112 -10.98 15.82 -6.00
N VAL A 113 -11.59 15.47 -7.14
CA VAL A 113 -12.17 16.45 -8.07
C VAL A 113 -13.66 16.61 -7.78
N ILE A 114 -14.08 17.85 -7.59
CA ILE A 114 -15.47 18.23 -7.28
C ILE A 114 -15.99 19.11 -8.41
N GLN A 115 -17.12 18.73 -9.01
CA GLN A 115 -17.77 19.52 -10.05
C GLN A 115 -19.05 20.16 -9.52
N LEU A 116 -19.11 21.48 -9.54
CA LEU A 116 -20.23 22.26 -9.01
C LEU A 116 -20.84 23.14 -10.09
N ARG A 117 -22.17 23.18 -10.14
CA ARG A 117 -22.91 24.17 -10.93
C ARG A 117 -23.20 25.38 -10.05
N VAL A 118 -22.67 26.54 -10.44
CA VAL A 118 -22.77 27.78 -9.67
C VAL A 118 -23.49 28.82 -10.49
N GLU A 119 -24.48 29.49 -9.91
CA GLU A 119 -25.12 30.65 -10.54
C GLU A 119 -24.23 31.89 -10.40
N LYS A 120 -24.11 32.71 -11.45
CA LYS A 120 -23.23 33.89 -11.50
C LYS A 120 -23.50 34.87 -10.34
N ARG A 121 -24.75 34.97 -9.90
CA ARG A 121 -25.18 35.79 -8.75
C ARG A 121 -24.70 35.28 -7.38
N ASN A 122 -24.39 33.98 -7.26
CA ASN A 122 -24.06 33.33 -5.99
C ASN A 122 -22.55 32.98 -5.88
N ILE A 123 -21.70 33.53 -6.74
CA ILE A 123 -20.26 33.26 -6.74
C ILE A 123 -19.63 33.62 -5.38
N SER A 124 -20.12 34.67 -4.71
CA SER A 124 -19.65 35.07 -3.38
C SER A 124 -19.89 33.99 -2.30
N GLU A 125 -20.87 33.11 -2.49
CA GLU A 125 -21.19 32.04 -1.54
C GLU A 125 -20.47 30.72 -1.85
N LEU A 126 -19.80 30.64 -3.02
CA LEU A 126 -19.13 29.42 -3.47
C LEU A 126 -18.13 28.90 -2.44
N ALA A 127 -17.29 29.76 -1.88
CA ALA A 127 -16.29 29.37 -0.88
C ALA A 127 -16.94 28.68 0.33
N ASN A 128 -18.02 29.24 0.87
CA ASN A 128 -18.75 28.66 2.00
C ASN A 128 -19.39 27.32 1.62
N HIS A 129 -19.91 27.22 0.40
CA HIS A 129 -20.48 25.98 -0.12
C HIS A 129 -19.43 24.88 -0.26
N VAL A 130 -18.24 25.19 -0.81
CA VAL A 130 -17.12 24.25 -0.91
C VAL A 130 -16.69 23.78 0.49
N GLN A 131 -16.53 24.71 1.44
CA GLN A 131 -16.13 24.35 2.81
C GLN A 131 -17.16 23.45 3.49
N ALA A 132 -18.46 23.67 3.28
CA ALA A 132 -19.51 22.79 3.78
C ALA A 132 -19.43 21.38 3.17
N ILE A 133 -19.13 21.27 1.87
CA ILE A 133 -18.91 19.97 1.21
C ILE A 133 -17.69 19.28 1.82
N LEU A 134 -16.55 19.95 1.91
CA LEU A 134 -15.32 19.38 2.45
C LEU A 134 -15.47 18.92 3.90
N LYS A 135 -16.19 19.69 4.71
CA LYS A 135 -16.52 19.30 6.08
C LYS A 135 -17.31 17.98 6.13
N ARG A 136 -18.31 17.81 5.26
CA ARG A 136 -19.03 16.54 5.15
C ARG A 136 -18.12 15.42 4.67
N VAL A 137 -17.20 15.67 3.73
CA VAL A 137 -16.24 14.66 3.29
C VAL A 137 -15.39 14.22 4.48
N GLN A 138 -14.91 15.17 5.27
CA GLN A 138 -14.13 14.91 6.48
C GLN A 138 -14.93 14.13 7.53
N GLU A 139 -16.22 14.41 7.72
CA GLU A 139 -17.10 13.63 8.62
C GLU A 139 -17.19 12.16 8.21
N GLY A 140 -17.32 11.87 6.90
CA GLY A 140 -17.29 10.51 6.38
C GLY A 140 -15.94 9.81 6.58
N LEU A 141 -14.84 10.52 6.29
CA LEU A 141 -13.48 10.03 6.51
C LEU A 141 -13.18 9.80 8.00
N GLN A 142 -13.76 10.60 8.90
CA GLN A 142 -13.59 10.43 10.34
C GLN A 142 -14.20 9.10 10.81
N SER A 143 -15.39 8.74 10.32
CA SER A 143 -15.99 7.44 10.65
C SER A 143 -15.15 6.27 10.15
N ILE A 144 -14.48 6.42 9.00
CA ILE A 144 -13.56 5.40 8.46
C ILE A 144 -12.31 5.33 9.34
N GLN A 145 -11.74 6.47 9.70
CA GLN A 145 -10.57 6.55 10.56
C GLN A 145 -10.82 5.89 11.92
N ASP A 146 -12.01 6.05 12.49
CA ASP A 146 -12.38 5.41 13.74
C ASP A 146 -12.45 3.88 13.62
N SER A 147 -12.97 3.36 12.50
CA SER A 147 -12.90 1.92 12.20
C SER A 147 -11.45 1.42 12.03
N LEU A 148 -10.61 2.19 11.34
CA LEU A 148 -9.20 1.83 11.09
C LEU A 148 -8.38 1.71 12.38
N LYS A 149 -8.71 2.45 13.45
CA LYS A 149 -8.06 2.32 14.76
C LYS A 149 -8.17 0.91 15.34
N PHE A 150 -9.22 0.17 15.01
CA PHE A 150 -9.44 -1.21 15.47
C PHE A 150 -9.00 -2.24 14.41
N LEU A 151 -9.25 -1.95 13.14
CA LEU A 151 -8.97 -2.89 12.05
C LEU A 151 -7.48 -3.04 11.72
N ASN A 152 -6.71 -1.95 11.78
CA ASN A 152 -5.26 -2.02 11.50
C ASN A 152 -4.50 -2.86 12.54
N PRO A 153 -4.72 -2.71 13.86
CA PRO A 153 -4.12 -3.62 14.85
C PRO A 153 -4.52 -5.08 14.67
N ASP A 154 -5.79 -5.35 14.33
CA ASP A 154 -6.26 -6.73 14.08
C ASP A 154 -5.52 -7.40 12.92
N LEU A 155 -4.99 -6.66 11.93
CA LEU A 155 -4.17 -7.25 10.86
C LEU A 155 -2.96 -8.02 11.42
N LYS A 156 -2.31 -7.49 12.46
CA LYS A 156 -1.17 -8.15 13.10
C LYS A 156 -1.59 -9.44 13.79
N ASP A 157 -2.68 -9.40 14.57
CA ASP A 157 -3.18 -10.58 15.27
C ASP A 157 -3.60 -11.67 14.28
N ARG A 158 -4.23 -11.28 13.17
CA ARG A 158 -4.62 -12.19 12.09
C ARG A 158 -3.41 -12.77 11.36
N ALA A 159 -2.40 -11.95 11.07
CA ALA A 159 -1.16 -12.42 10.46
C ALA A 159 -0.45 -13.43 11.37
N ALA A 160 -0.32 -13.13 12.67
CA ALA A 160 0.26 -14.03 13.65
C ALA A 160 -0.50 -15.36 13.75
N ALA A 161 -1.84 -15.31 13.77
CA ALA A 161 -2.67 -16.51 13.78
C ALA A 161 -2.44 -17.38 12.54
N ARG A 162 -2.40 -16.78 11.34
CA ARG A 162 -2.17 -17.52 10.09
C ARG A 162 -0.76 -18.12 10.02
N ILE A 163 0.26 -17.39 10.49
CA ILE A 163 1.64 -17.89 10.55
C ILE A 163 1.72 -19.12 11.47
N ARG A 164 1.12 -19.05 12.68
CA ARG A 164 1.09 -20.19 13.62
C ARG A 164 0.34 -21.39 13.05
N GLU A 165 -0.81 -21.15 12.41
CA GLU A 165 -1.56 -22.20 11.71
C GLU A 165 -0.68 -22.88 10.66
N ARG A 166 0.04 -22.09 9.84
CA ARG A 166 0.93 -22.64 8.82
C ARG A 166 2.14 -23.38 9.39
N GLN A 167 2.70 -22.93 10.51
CA GLN A 167 3.74 -23.68 11.24
C GLN A 167 3.21 -25.03 11.73
N ASN A 168 2.01 -25.05 12.32
CA ASN A 168 1.36 -26.27 12.78
C ASN A 168 1.05 -27.24 11.63
N ASP A 169 0.60 -26.73 10.48
CA ASP A 169 0.37 -27.53 9.28
C ASP A 169 1.66 -28.22 8.81
N ILE A 170 2.77 -27.47 8.77
CA ILE A 170 4.08 -28.01 8.40
C ILE A 170 4.56 -29.08 9.39
N ASP A 171 4.42 -28.82 10.69
CA ASP A 171 4.83 -29.76 11.74
C ASP A 171 3.96 -31.01 11.77
N SER A 172 2.65 -30.88 11.58
CA SER A 172 1.74 -32.03 11.48
C SER A 172 2.09 -32.91 10.28
N HIS A 173 2.40 -32.30 9.13
CA HIS A 173 2.84 -33.03 7.94
C HIS A 173 4.18 -33.76 8.17
N LYS A 174 5.14 -33.12 8.85
CA LYS A 174 6.41 -33.78 9.23
C LYS A 174 6.20 -34.97 10.17
N ARG A 175 5.32 -34.85 11.16
CA ARG A 175 4.97 -35.95 12.08
C ARG A 175 4.33 -37.10 11.33
N MET A 176 3.36 -36.82 10.44
CA MET A 176 2.73 -37.85 9.60
C MET A 176 3.75 -38.61 8.74
N LEU A 177 4.71 -37.90 8.12
CA LEU A 177 5.78 -38.53 7.36
C LEU A 177 6.65 -39.43 8.24
N GLY A 178 7.04 -38.96 9.42
CA GLY A 178 7.81 -39.76 10.37
C GLY A 178 7.06 -41.00 10.89
N ASP A 179 5.75 -40.90 11.10
CA ASP A 179 4.92 -42.05 11.52
C ASP A 179 4.73 -43.05 10.38
N LEU A 180 4.61 -42.59 9.13
CA LEU A 180 4.61 -43.44 7.94
C LEU A 180 5.93 -44.18 7.76
N GLU A 181 7.08 -43.52 7.96
CA GLU A 181 8.40 -44.17 7.91
C GLU A 181 8.53 -45.27 8.98
N LYS A 182 7.97 -45.05 10.18
CA LYS A 182 7.95 -46.06 11.26
C LYS A 182 7.01 -47.23 11.01
N SER A 183 5.99 -47.06 10.16
CA SER A 183 5.00 -48.11 9.87
C SER A 183 5.53 -49.25 8.98
N GLY A 184 6.80 -49.18 8.54
CA GLY A 184 7.47 -50.22 7.78
C GLY A 184 7.26 -50.14 6.26
N PHE A 185 6.53 -49.14 5.77
CA PHE A 185 6.41 -48.86 4.33
C PHE A 185 7.62 -48.05 3.84
N THR A 186 8.23 -48.49 2.73
CA THR A 186 9.35 -47.75 2.11
C THR A 186 8.83 -46.55 1.33
N LEU A 187 9.30 -45.35 1.68
CA LEU A 187 8.94 -44.11 0.97
C LEU A 187 9.53 -44.15 -0.46
N ARG A 188 8.69 -44.39 -1.48
CA ARG A 188 9.11 -44.35 -2.88
C ARG A 188 9.03 -42.93 -3.42
N ARG A 189 10.15 -42.41 -3.94
CA ARG A 189 10.19 -41.12 -4.65
C ARG A 189 9.28 -41.20 -5.88
N ARG A 190 8.30 -40.29 -6.00
CA ARG A 190 7.43 -40.22 -7.18
C ARG A 190 8.27 -39.91 -8.42
N GLN A 191 8.06 -40.66 -9.50
CA GLN A 191 8.73 -40.47 -10.80
C GLN A 191 7.95 -39.52 -11.72
N ASP A 192 6.73 -39.13 -11.35
CA ASP A 192 5.78 -38.41 -12.22
C ASP A 192 6.04 -36.89 -12.33
N GLY A 193 7.29 -36.50 -12.56
CA GLY A 193 7.66 -35.20 -13.14
C GLY A 193 7.21 -33.94 -12.40
N THR A 194 6.65 -34.04 -11.20
CA THR A 194 6.23 -32.87 -10.39
C THR A 194 7.42 -32.17 -9.73
N ASN A 195 8.62 -32.70 -9.90
CA ASN A 195 9.85 -31.91 -9.97
C ASN A 195 9.82 -31.07 -11.27
N ARG A 196 8.85 -30.17 -11.40
CA ARG A 196 8.97 -29.09 -12.39
C ARG A 196 10.21 -28.31 -12.04
N LEU A 197 11.05 -28.06 -13.04
CA LEU A 197 12.25 -27.25 -12.95
C LEU A 197 12.02 -26.12 -11.95
N ILE A 198 12.79 -26.13 -10.86
CA ILE A 198 13.01 -24.93 -10.06
C ILE A 198 13.80 -24.03 -11.02
N VAL A 199 13.09 -23.25 -11.84
CA VAL A 199 13.68 -22.08 -12.46
C VAL A 199 14.13 -21.24 -11.27
N PRO A 200 15.42 -20.89 -11.16
CA PRO A 200 15.88 -20.01 -10.09
C PRO A 200 15.27 -18.64 -10.36
N VAL A 201 14.04 -18.44 -9.89
CA VAL A 201 13.53 -17.10 -9.62
C VAL A 201 14.41 -16.64 -8.48
N LYS A 202 15.41 -15.81 -8.77
CA LYS A 202 16.13 -15.08 -7.73
C LYS A 202 15.06 -14.36 -6.92
N PRO A 203 14.72 -14.82 -5.70
CA PRO A 203 13.78 -14.11 -4.88
C PRO A 203 14.39 -12.73 -4.66
N LYS A 204 13.58 -11.67 -4.70
CA LYS A 204 14.06 -10.38 -4.20
C LYS A 204 14.42 -10.62 -2.74
N VAL A 205 15.72 -10.65 -2.45
CA VAL A 205 16.25 -10.87 -1.11
C VAL A 205 15.65 -9.78 -0.23
N ILE A 206 14.75 -10.17 0.66
CA ILE A 206 14.37 -9.32 1.78
C ILE A 206 15.62 -9.30 2.65
N ASN A 207 16.37 -8.20 2.57
CA ASN A 207 17.54 -8.01 3.40
C ASN A 207 17.03 -7.76 4.81
N ILE A 208 16.87 -8.83 5.58
CA ILE A 208 16.52 -8.75 7.01
C ILE A 208 17.74 -8.10 7.67
N GLN A 209 17.67 -6.78 7.87
CA GLN A 209 18.70 -6.10 8.63
C GLN A 209 18.57 -6.56 10.09
N PRO A 210 19.65 -7.13 10.70
CA PRO A 210 19.63 -7.35 12.13
C PRO A 210 19.45 -6.02 12.84
N LYS A 211 18.65 -6.03 13.92
CA LYS A 211 18.35 -4.87 14.78
C LYS A 211 19.57 -3.97 14.97
N PRO A 212 19.46 -2.64 14.80
CA PRO A 212 20.50 -1.73 15.26
C PRO A 212 20.60 -1.87 16.78
N VAL A 213 21.76 -2.29 17.24
CA VAL A 213 22.13 -2.21 18.65
C VAL A 213 22.10 -0.72 19.02
N LEU A 214 21.22 -0.34 19.94
CA LEU A 214 21.21 1.01 20.54
C LEU A 214 22.63 1.31 21.06
N GLY A 215 23.26 2.38 20.56
CA GLY A 215 24.40 2.99 21.25
C GLY A 215 25.67 3.27 20.46
N LYS A 216 25.64 3.50 19.14
CA LYS A 216 26.79 4.13 18.45
C LYS A 216 26.36 5.32 17.61
N PRO A 217 27.01 6.49 17.76
CA PRO A 217 26.74 7.65 16.91
C PRO A 217 27.09 7.30 15.46
N VAL A 218 26.23 7.75 14.53
CA VAL A 218 26.43 7.63 13.08
C VAL A 218 27.73 8.35 12.74
N GLN A 219 28.79 7.59 12.45
CA GLN A 219 29.98 8.14 11.83
C GLN A 219 29.63 8.45 10.38
N GLU A 220 30.02 9.65 9.93
CA GLU A 220 29.95 10.02 8.52
C GLU A 220 30.68 8.96 7.69
N PRO A 221 30.19 8.63 6.48
CA PRO A 221 30.82 7.62 5.65
C PRO A 221 32.23 8.06 5.26
N GLU A 222 33.25 7.45 5.85
CA GLU A 222 34.62 7.55 5.37
C GLU A 222 34.74 6.81 4.04
N LEU A 223 35.09 7.54 2.98
CA LEU A 223 35.52 6.96 1.71
C LEU A 223 36.84 6.23 1.95
N ALA A 224 36.90 4.94 1.63
CA ALA A 224 38.16 4.22 1.61
C ALA A 224 39.07 4.83 0.54
N LEU A 225 40.38 4.95 0.82
CA LEU A 225 41.34 5.47 -0.16
C LEU A 225 41.33 4.66 -1.48
N SER A 226 40.97 3.37 -1.42
CA SER A 226 40.73 2.54 -2.60
C SER A 226 39.64 3.09 -3.51
N ASP A 227 38.55 3.59 -2.92
CA ASP A 227 37.38 4.07 -3.65
C ASP A 227 37.70 5.43 -4.31
N TYR A 228 38.53 6.24 -3.64
CA TYR A 228 39.05 7.49 -4.19
C TYR A 228 39.91 7.26 -5.43
N ASP A 229 40.83 6.28 -5.38
CA ASP A 229 41.67 5.93 -6.53
C ASP A 229 40.86 5.34 -7.69
N GLU A 230 39.80 4.58 -7.38
CA GLU A 230 38.90 4.02 -8.38
C GLU A 230 38.12 5.13 -9.11
N ILE A 231 37.61 6.12 -8.36
CA ILE A 231 36.93 7.30 -8.93
C ILE A 231 37.87 8.08 -9.86
N LEU A 232 39.13 8.32 -9.43
CA LEU A 232 40.10 9.03 -10.24
C LEU A 232 40.46 8.27 -11.53
N ASN A 233 40.62 6.94 -11.45
CA ASN A 233 40.89 6.10 -12.61
C ASN A 233 39.73 6.12 -13.62
N VAL A 234 38.48 6.10 -13.14
CA VAL A 234 37.29 6.21 -13.99
C VAL A 234 37.26 7.57 -14.70
N ILE A 235 37.47 8.68 -14.00
CA ILE A 235 37.50 10.02 -14.61
C ILE A 235 38.60 10.12 -15.67
N GLN A 236 39.79 9.59 -15.38
CA GLN A 236 40.93 9.61 -16.31
C GLN A 236 40.69 8.73 -17.54
N SER A 237 39.96 7.62 -17.38
CA SER A 237 39.54 6.78 -18.50
C SER A 237 38.52 7.47 -19.40
N MET A 238 37.57 8.22 -18.84
CA MET A 238 36.59 8.99 -19.61
C MET A 238 37.27 10.11 -20.41
N ALA A 239 38.21 10.84 -19.81
CA ALA A 239 38.98 11.88 -20.51
C ALA A 239 39.73 11.32 -21.73
N LYS A 240 40.38 10.16 -21.59
CA LYS A 240 41.08 9.48 -22.70
C LYS A 240 40.15 9.03 -23.82
N VAL A 241 38.89 8.71 -23.53
CA VAL A 241 37.88 8.35 -24.54
C VAL A 241 37.44 9.59 -25.31
N TYR A 242 37.29 10.74 -24.65
CA TYR A 242 37.00 12.01 -25.32
C TYR A 242 38.15 12.49 -26.22
N GLU A 243 39.40 12.26 -25.83
CA GLU A 243 40.58 12.60 -26.65
C GLU A 243 40.78 11.70 -27.88
N ARG A 244 40.18 10.50 -27.89
CA ARG A 244 40.33 9.50 -28.97
C ARG A 244 39.05 9.29 -29.79
N SER A 245 38.01 10.06 -29.52
CA SER A 245 36.79 10.08 -30.32
C SER A 245 37.04 10.90 -31.60
N PRO A 246 37.05 10.32 -32.80
CA PRO A 246 37.11 11.09 -34.04
C PRO A 246 35.84 11.94 -34.16
N SER A 247 35.97 13.21 -34.55
CA SER A 247 34.84 14.04 -35.01
C SER A 247 34.26 13.51 -36.33
#